data_AF-A0A954P729-F1
#
_entry.id   AF-A0A954P729-F1
#
_cell.length_a   1.000
_cell.length_b   1.000
_cell.length_c   1.000
_cell.angle_alpha   90.00
_cell.angle_beta   90.00
_cell.angle_gamma   90.00
#
_symmetry.space_group_name_H-M   'P 1'
#
loop_
_entity.id
_entity.type
_entity.pdbx_description
1 polymer ?
#
loop_
_entity_poly.entity_id
_entity_poly.type
_entity_poly.pdbx_seq_one_letter_code
_entity_poly.pdbx_strand_id
1 'polypeptide(L)'
;MRSAGPGSNWLALLWVPAGVLAVSVHLQSVLGRQDSATTLLSPATWQHVVRALGGSLISPAGAAGEAALADVPFGPLLLVVGTCAVLALAVSAVLVRLRTGLAVPAALLPQSRNFCWWLLPGVWEVLQIVAFLIGWDSLTAFVQSTPPYVYAVMLGGWLAGSGVFPLSDFAHWQSEDVEAAGDSARVHDHRLWLVAGMALCWAVVFTAMNWQLYRSLRVPHGDSAMYEEHLWNFEHGKGFRSYLDQGLFLGEHIQVIHLGLIPLHLLWPSQLMMELCESVALALGAIPIMQMALRHAQDRRAAWLLGGAYLLWFGTHYLDIAIDLKTFRPIAFGAPLMLWWLDALEQAKWKRSLVLLLLVLACKEDYAIVTAPVGLWLAVEAWGNRDRSPEERRFRMAFGLAHAALLTLYLGLVVKVFIPWFRGWENVHYAAYFQALG
;
A
#
# COMPACT_ATOMS: atom_id res chain seq x y z
N MET A 1 -29.33 1.32 -7.34
CA MET A 1 -28.94 0.95 -8.73
C MET A 1 -30.06 1.30 -9.71
N ARG A 2 -29.84 2.26 -10.63
CA ARG A 2 -30.75 2.45 -11.77
C ARG A 2 -30.50 1.32 -12.77
N SER A 3 -31.52 0.52 -13.04
CA SER A 3 -31.57 -0.46 -14.12
C SER A 3 -31.39 0.25 -15.47
N ALA A 4 -30.16 0.32 -15.96
CA ALA A 4 -29.92 0.57 -17.38
C ALA A 4 -30.38 -0.70 -18.12
N GLY A 5 -31.35 -0.54 -19.03
CA GLY A 5 -31.85 -1.65 -19.84
C GLY A 5 -30.74 -2.30 -20.69
N PRO A 6 -31.00 -3.46 -21.32
CA PRO A 6 -30.06 -4.18 -22.17
C PRO A 6 -29.88 -3.47 -23.52
N GLY A 7 -29.39 -2.23 -23.50
CA GLY A 7 -28.75 -1.61 -24.65
C GLY A 7 -27.30 -2.08 -24.69
N SER A 8 -26.92 -2.81 -25.74
CA SER A 8 -25.58 -3.33 -25.94
C SER A 8 -24.56 -2.18 -25.98
N ASN A 9 -23.83 -1.99 -24.88
CA ASN A 9 -22.77 -1.00 -24.79
C ASN A 9 -21.50 -1.54 -25.49
N TRP A 10 -21.56 -1.71 -26.81
CA TRP A 10 -20.41 -2.11 -27.65
C TRP A 10 -19.21 -1.15 -27.50
N LEU A 11 -19.46 0.08 -27.05
CA LEU A 11 -18.44 1.04 -26.61
C LEU A 11 -17.52 0.48 -25.52
N ALA A 12 -17.97 -0.48 -24.71
CA ALA A 12 -17.14 -1.12 -23.70
C ALA A 12 -15.97 -1.93 -24.30
N LEU A 13 -16.09 -2.36 -25.56
CA LEU A 13 -15.02 -3.04 -26.27
C LEU A 13 -13.87 -2.08 -26.63
N LEU A 14 -14.12 -0.77 -26.69
CA LEU A 14 -13.10 0.24 -26.99
C LEU A 14 -12.10 0.43 -25.84
N TRP A 15 -12.46 0.02 -24.62
CA TRP A 15 -11.53 0.10 -23.48
C TRP A 15 -10.32 -0.81 -23.63
N VAL A 16 -10.45 -1.94 -24.33
CA VAL A 16 -9.35 -2.88 -24.56
C VAL A 16 -8.25 -2.24 -25.44
N PRO A 17 -8.52 -1.79 -26.68
CA PRO A 17 -7.49 -1.15 -27.50
C PRO A 17 -6.99 0.16 -26.88
N ALA A 18 -7.85 0.94 -26.22
CA ALA A 18 -7.42 2.16 -25.52
C ALA A 18 -6.46 1.86 -24.35
N GLY A 19 -6.77 0.84 -23.55
CA GLY A 19 -5.91 0.39 -22.45
C GLY A 19 -4.58 -0.18 -22.95
N VAL A 20 -4.62 -1.01 -24.00
CA VAL A 20 -3.41 -1.54 -24.66
C VAL A 20 -2.52 -0.39 -25.16
N LEU A 21 -3.11 0.60 -25.83
CA LEU A 21 -2.37 1.77 -26.32
C LEU A 21 -1.76 2.56 -25.16
N ALA A 22 -2.53 2.84 -24.11
CA ALA A 22 -2.06 3.60 -22.94
C ALA A 22 -0.89 2.90 -22.24
N VAL A 23 -0.98 1.58 -22.02
CA VAL A 23 0.11 0.79 -21.45
C VAL A 23 1.32 0.80 -22.37
N SER A 24 1.14 0.60 -23.68
CA SER A 24 2.26 0.56 -24.63
C SER A 24 3.00 1.89 -24.71
N VAL A 25 2.29 3.02 -24.73
CA VAL A 25 2.92 4.35 -24.76
C VAL A 25 3.72 4.58 -23.47
N HIS A 26 3.12 4.33 -22.31
CA HIS A 26 3.82 4.53 -21.04
C HIS A 26 5.02 3.58 -20.89
N LEU A 27 4.86 2.32 -21.26
CA LEU A 27 5.93 1.33 -21.18
C LEU A 27 7.08 1.65 -22.15
N GLN A 28 6.79 2.26 -23.30
CA GLN A 28 7.83 2.77 -24.20
C GLN A 28 8.66 3.86 -23.52
N SER A 29 8.00 4.84 -22.87
CA SER A 29 8.67 5.90 -22.11
C SER A 29 9.50 5.35 -20.95
N VAL A 30 8.98 4.36 -20.22
CA VAL A 30 9.69 3.70 -19.12
C VAL A 30 10.89 2.90 -19.62
N LEU A 31 10.74 2.08 -20.65
CA LEU A 31 11.84 1.27 -21.21
C LEU A 31 12.87 2.12 -21.99
N GLY A 32 12.50 3.31 -22.45
CA GLY A 32 13.41 4.21 -23.16
C GLY A 32 14.50 4.83 -22.28
N ARG A 33 14.34 4.79 -20.95
CA ARG A 33 15.30 5.34 -19.99
C ARG A 33 15.74 4.27 -18.99
N GLN A 34 17.04 4.12 -18.79
CA GLN A 34 17.56 3.15 -17.84
C GLN A 34 17.03 3.38 -16.42
N ASP A 35 17.05 4.62 -15.92
CA ASP A 35 16.64 4.92 -14.53
C ASP A 35 15.18 4.56 -14.25
N SER A 36 14.29 4.80 -15.21
CA SER A 36 12.88 4.42 -15.10
C SER A 36 12.73 2.90 -15.18
N ALA A 37 13.40 2.25 -16.14
CA ALA A 37 13.30 0.82 -16.37
C ALA A 37 13.88 0.00 -15.21
N THR A 38 14.92 0.50 -14.54
CA THR A 38 15.59 -0.21 -13.45
C THR A 38 14.79 -0.23 -12.15
N THR A 39 13.71 0.56 -12.06
CA THR A 39 12.71 0.41 -11.01
C THR A 39 11.90 -0.90 -11.14
N LEU A 40 11.89 -1.52 -12.32
CA LEU A 40 11.13 -2.74 -12.63
C LEU A 40 12.04 -3.94 -12.94
N LEU A 41 13.17 -3.71 -13.60
CA LEU A 41 14.03 -4.73 -14.17
C LEU A 41 15.48 -4.53 -13.72
N SER A 42 16.28 -5.59 -13.62
CA SER A 42 17.73 -5.38 -13.51
C SER A 42 18.26 -4.69 -14.78
N PRO A 43 19.36 -3.91 -14.72
CA PRO A 43 19.96 -3.30 -15.91
C PRO A 43 20.23 -4.31 -17.03
N ALA A 44 20.69 -5.52 -16.68
CA ALA A 44 20.92 -6.60 -17.63
C ALA A 44 19.61 -7.07 -18.28
N THR A 45 18.56 -7.30 -17.47
CA THR A 45 17.24 -7.70 -17.96
C THR A 45 16.64 -6.63 -18.88
N TRP A 46 16.77 -5.36 -18.53
CA TRP A 46 16.31 -4.25 -19.36
C TRP A 46 16.97 -4.26 -20.75
N GLN A 47 18.30 -4.37 -20.82
CA GLN A 47 19.01 -4.44 -22.10
C GLN A 47 18.56 -5.63 -22.96
N HIS A 48 18.33 -6.79 -22.33
CA HIS A 48 17.80 -7.96 -23.03
C HIS A 48 16.39 -7.72 -23.57
N VAL A 49 15.50 -7.10 -22.79
CA VAL A 49 14.13 -6.77 -23.22
C VAL A 49 14.15 -5.80 -24.40
N VAL A 50 14.95 -4.73 -24.34
CA VAL A 50 15.09 -3.75 -25.43
C VAL A 50 15.53 -4.44 -26.73
N ARG A 51 16.59 -5.27 -26.66
CA ARG A 51 17.09 -6.02 -27.83
C ARG A 51 16.08 -7.03 -28.36
N ALA A 52 15.35 -7.72 -27.48
CA ALA A 52 14.32 -8.68 -27.87
C ALA A 52 13.14 -8.03 -28.59
N LEU A 53 12.84 -6.77 -28.27
CA LEU A 53 11.85 -5.97 -29.00
C LEU A 53 12.37 -5.45 -30.35
N GLY A 54 13.66 -5.65 -30.67
CA GLY A 54 14.31 -5.11 -31.87
C GLY A 54 14.82 -3.67 -31.69
N GLY A 55 14.89 -3.18 -30.45
CA GLY A 55 15.42 -1.88 -30.10
C GLY A 55 16.94 -1.83 -30.00
N SER A 56 17.48 -0.62 -29.82
CA SER A 56 18.92 -0.38 -29.71
C SER A 56 19.25 0.53 -28.53
N LEU A 57 20.45 0.41 -27.97
CA LEU A 57 20.93 1.32 -26.94
C LEU A 57 21.56 2.54 -27.63
N ILE A 58 21.08 3.73 -27.30
CA ILE A 58 21.49 5.00 -27.93
C ILE A 58 22.81 5.50 -27.31
N SER A 59 23.04 5.25 -26.03
CA SER A 59 24.27 5.65 -25.34
C SER A 59 24.72 4.57 -24.34
N PRO A 60 26.01 4.16 -24.36
CA PRO A 60 26.57 3.37 -23.27
C PRO A 60 26.77 4.27 -22.05
N ALA A 61 26.33 3.81 -20.88
CA ALA A 61 26.60 4.48 -19.61
C ALA A 61 28.10 4.78 -19.49
N GLY A 62 28.50 6.05 -19.34
CA GLY A 62 29.92 6.38 -19.10
C GLY A 62 30.46 7.73 -19.58
N ALA A 63 29.70 8.56 -20.29
CA ALA A 63 30.10 9.95 -20.53
C ALA A 63 29.22 10.88 -19.68
N ALA A 64 29.79 11.47 -18.62
CA ALA A 64 29.17 12.52 -17.79
C ALA A 64 28.02 12.14 -16.82
N GLY A 65 27.86 10.86 -16.44
CA GLY A 65 26.90 10.48 -15.38
C GLY A 65 25.42 10.51 -15.81
N GLU A 66 25.15 10.61 -17.11
CA GLU A 66 23.82 10.50 -17.68
C GLU A 66 23.37 9.04 -17.79
N ALA A 67 22.10 8.78 -17.49
CA ALA A 67 21.49 7.45 -17.58
C ALA A 67 21.39 6.97 -19.03
N ALA A 68 21.63 5.68 -19.27
CA ALA A 68 21.58 5.15 -20.63
C ALA A 68 20.17 5.25 -21.23
N LEU A 69 20.11 5.58 -22.51
CA LEU A 69 18.88 5.67 -23.28
C LEU A 69 18.76 4.49 -24.26
N ALA A 70 17.53 4.07 -24.50
CA ALA A 70 17.18 3.03 -25.46
C ALA A 70 16.14 3.53 -26.46
N ASP A 71 16.34 3.17 -27.72
CA ASP A 71 15.29 3.23 -28.73
C ASP A 71 14.44 1.97 -28.61
N VAL A 72 13.17 2.14 -28.23
CA VAL A 72 12.22 1.04 -28.02
C VAL A 72 11.17 1.09 -29.12
N PRO A 73 11.15 0.12 -30.05
CA PRO A 73 10.24 0.16 -31.18
C PRO A 73 8.79 -0.08 -30.72
N PHE A 74 7.91 0.86 -31.06
CA PHE A 74 6.53 0.86 -30.59
C PHE A 74 5.71 -0.33 -31.10
N GLY A 75 5.88 -0.72 -32.37
CA GLY A 75 5.11 -1.80 -33.00
C GLY A 75 5.26 -3.15 -32.29
N PRO A 76 6.48 -3.68 -32.11
CA PRO A 76 6.74 -4.90 -31.34
C PRO A 76 6.21 -4.82 -29.90
N LEU A 77 6.39 -3.68 -29.23
CA LEU A 77 5.88 -3.47 -27.88
C LEU A 77 4.35 -3.54 -27.82
N LEU A 78 3.67 -2.89 -28.76
CA LEU A 78 2.21 -2.92 -28.90
C LEU A 78 1.69 -4.33 -29.14
N LEU A 79 2.39 -5.13 -29.95
CA LEU A 79 2.04 -6.53 -30.20
C LEU A 79 2.16 -7.38 -28.93
N VAL A 80 3.22 -7.20 -28.15
CA VAL A 80 3.41 -7.91 -26.87
C VAL A 80 2.30 -7.54 -25.89
N VAL A 81 2.06 -6.25 -25.66
CA VAL A 81 1.00 -5.78 -24.74
C VAL A 81 -0.38 -6.21 -25.21
N GLY A 82 -0.66 -6.13 -26.52
CA GLY A 82 -1.90 -6.59 -27.11
C GLY A 82 -2.12 -8.10 -26.94
N THR A 83 -1.06 -8.90 -27.13
CA THR A 83 -1.12 -10.35 -26.89
C THR A 83 -1.41 -10.65 -25.42
N CYS A 84 -0.74 -9.96 -24.49
CA CYS A 84 -1.02 -10.07 -23.05
C CYS A 84 -2.47 -9.71 -22.74
N ALA A 85 -3.02 -8.65 -23.33
CA ALA A 85 -4.42 -8.25 -23.14
C ALA A 85 -5.41 -9.30 -23.66
N VAL A 86 -5.17 -9.89 -24.83
CA VAL A 86 -6.00 -10.97 -25.40
C VAL A 86 -5.95 -12.22 -24.51
N LEU A 87 -4.76 -12.62 -24.05
CA LEU A 87 -4.60 -13.75 -23.13
C LEU A 87 -5.31 -13.47 -21.80
N ALA A 88 -5.16 -12.27 -21.26
CA ALA A 88 -5.80 -11.84 -20.02
C ALA A 88 -7.33 -11.88 -20.13
N LEU A 89 -7.90 -11.41 -21.25
CA LEU A 89 -9.33 -11.53 -21.55
C LEU A 89 -9.77 -13.00 -21.68
N ALA A 90 -9.00 -13.83 -22.38
CA ALA A 90 -9.32 -15.24 -22.57
C ALA A 90 -9.33 -16.02 -21.24
N VAL A 91 -8.29 -15.85 -20.43
CA VAL A 91 -8.17 -16.47 -19.10
C VAL A 91 -9.33 -16.04 -18.22
N SER A 92 -9.60 -14.75 -18.17
CA SER A 92 -10.68 -14.21 -17.35
C SER A 92 -12.06 -14.68 -17.84
N ALA A 93 -12.30 -14.81 -19.15
CA ALA A 93 -13.54 -15.36 -19.69
C ALA A 93 -13.72 -16.85 -19.36
N VAL A 94 -12.64 -17.64 -19.41
CA VAL A 94 -12.65 -19.04 -18.98
C VAL A 94 -12.96 -19.15 -17.48
N LEU A 95 -12.31 -18.34 -16.64
CA LEU A 95 -12.55 -18.35 -15.19
C LEU A 95 -13.99 -17.97 -14.83
N VAL A 96 -14.57 -16.96 -15.50
CA VAL A 96 -15.99 -16.61 -15.32
C VAL A 96 -16.91 -17.74 -15.78
N ARG A 97 -16.64 -18.36 -16.94
CA ARG A 97 -17.43 -19.51 -17.42
C ARG A 97 -17.40 -20.67 -16.43
N LEU A 98 -16.22 -21.04 -15.94
CA LEU A 98 -16.07 -22.14 -14.98
C LEU A 98 -16.84 -21.90 -13.67
N ARG A 99 -17.07 -20.64 -13.30
CA ARG A 99 -17.77 -20.28 -12.07
C ARG A 99 -19.28 -20.09 -12.24
N THR A 100 -19.67 -19.36 -13.28
CA THR A 100 -21.07 -18.90 -13.46
C THR A 100 -21.86 -19.77 -14.43
N GLY A 101 -21.19 -20.66 -15.18
CA GLY A 101 -21.80 -21.42 -16.27
C GLY A 101 -22.18 -20.58 -17.49
N LEU A 102 -21.92 -19.25 -17.47
CA LEU A 102 -22.22 -18.35 -18.59
C LEU A 102 -21.40 -18.70 -19.84
N ALA A 103 -21.99 -18.46 -21.00
CA ALA A 103 -21.29 -18.57 -22.27
C ALA A 103 -20.17 -17.50 -22.37
N VAL A 104 -19.03 -17.87 -22.97
CA VAL A 104 -17.87 -16.99 -23.14
C VAL A 104 -18.21 -15.59 -23.70
N PRO A 105 -19.08 -15.43 -24.72
CA PRO A 105 -19.43 -14.12 -25.24
C PRO A 105 -20.12 -13.21 -24.21
N ALA A 106 -20.95 -13.78 -23.33
CA ALA A 106 -21.64 -13.04 -22.28
C ALA A 106 -20.68 -12.59 -21.16
N ALA A 107 -19.58 -13.32 -20.96
CA ALA A 107 -18.54 -12.97 -19.99
C ALA A 107 -17.57 -11.87 -20.50
N LEU A 108 -17.44 -11.68 -21.82
CA LEU A 108 -16.45 -10.75 -22.40
C LEU A 108 -16.82 -9.28 -22.19
N LEU A 109 -18.09 -8.88 -22.35
CA LEU A 109 -18.48 -7.47 -22.34
C LEU A 109 -18.20 -6.75 -21.00
N PRO A 110 -18.53 -7.35 -19.83
CA PRO A 110 -18.16 -6.75 -18.54
C PRO A 110 -16.64 -6.70 -18.33
N GLN A 111 -15.92 -7.71 -18.83
CA GLN A 111 -14.47 -7.80 -18.69
C GLN A 111 -13.73 -6.78 -19.54
N SER A 112 -14.21 -6.50 -20.75
CA SER A 112 -13.67 -5.43 -21.60
C SER A 112 -13.79 -4.08 -20.91
N ARG A 113 -14.85 -3.83 -20.15
CA ARG A 113 -14.99 -2.58 -19.38
C ARG A 113 -13.91 -2.40 -18.32
N ASN A 114 -13.42 -3.48 -17.70
CA ASN A 114 -12.38 -3.41 -16.68
C ASN A 114 -11.00 -3.03 -17.24
N PHE A 115 -10.82 -3.05 -18.56
CA PHE A 115 -9.62 -2.46 -19.19
C PHE A 115 -9.54 -0.94 -19.02
N CYS A 116 -10.57 -0.28 -18.45
CA CYS A 116 -10.43 1.10 -18.00
C CYS A 116 -9.26 1.28 -17.00
N TRP A 117 -8.93 0.26 -16.19
CA TRP A 117 -7.77 0.30 -15.30
C TRP A 117 -6.43 0.37 -16.04
N TRP A 118 -6.37 -0.18 -17.26
CA TRP A 118 -5.18 -0.14 -18.11
C TRP A 118 -4.93 1.26 -18.71
N LEU A 119 -5.84 2.22 -18.51
CA LEU A 119 -5.60 3.62 -18.85
C LEU A 119 -4.74 4.33 -17.82
N LEU A 120 -4.61 3.79 -16.61
CA LEU A 120 -3.90 4.43 -15.51
C LEU A 120 -2.43 4.74 -15.87
N PRO A 121 -1.66 3.84 -16.51
CA PRO A 121 -0.35 4.18 -17.08
C PRO A 121 -0.38 5.36 -18.04
N GLY A 122 -1.40 5.46 -18.90
CA GLY A 122 -1.55 6.60 -19.82
C GLY A 122 -1.81 7.92 -19.10
N VAL A 123 -2.57 7.90 -18.00
CA VAL A 123 -2.73 9.08 -17.13
C VAL A 123 -1.38 9.49 -16.53
N TRP A 124 -0.56 8.51 -16.13
CA TRP A 124 0.78 8.76 -15.60
C TRP A 124 1.71 9.37 -16.65
N GLU A 125 1.60 8.93 -17.90
CA GLU A 125 2.34 9.52 -19.02
C GLU A 125 1.95 10.99 -19.26
N VAL A 126 0.65 11.30 -19.21
CA VAL A 126 0.17 12.68 -19.32
C VAL A 126 0.72 13.52 -18.17
N LEU A 127 0.71 13.01 -16.94
CA LEU A 127 1.31 13.69 -15.79
C LEU A 127 2.82 13.91 -15.98
N GLN A 128 3.54 12.94 -16.55
CA GLN A 128 4.96 13.09 -16.88
C GLN A 128 5.20 14.25 -17.86
N ILE A 129 4.41 14.30 -18.93
CA ILE A 129 4.50 15.37 -19.94
C ILE A 129 4.18 16.72 -19.30
N VAL A 130 3.12 16.80 -18.49
CA VAL A 130 2.74 18.04 -17.79
C VAL A 130 3.84 18.48 -16.84
N ALA A 131 4.39 17.57 -16.03
CA ALA A 131 5.47 17.86 -15.08
C ALA A 131 6.71 18.41 -15.78
N PHE A 132 7.07 17.84 -16.93
CA PHE A 132 8.15 18.31 -17.77
C PHE A 132 7.86 19.70 -18.36
N LEU A 133 6.65 19.93 -18.89
CA LEU A 133 6.28 21.21 -19.51
C LEU A 133 6.26 22.38 -18.52
N ILE A 134 5.89 22.13 -17.26
CA ILE A 134 5.88 23.16 -16.21
C ILE A 134 7.22 23.29 -15.48
N GLY A 135 8.20 22.43 -15.78
CA GLY A 135 9.51 22.43 -15.12
C GLY A 135 9.46 22.08 -13.62
N TRP A 136 8.54 21.18 -13.22
CA TRP A 136 8.43 20.76 -11.82
C TRP A 136 9.26 19.51 -11.55
N ASP A 137 10.49 19.70 -11.08
CA ASP A 137 11.47 18.62 -10.89
C ASP A 137 10.99 17.55 -9.91
N SER A 138 10.44 17.95 -8.75
CA SER A 138 9.93 16.98 -7.76
C SER A 138 8.78 16.14 -8.30
N LEU A 139 7.87 16.74 -9.08
CA LEU A 139 6.77 16.00 -9.71
C LEU A 139 7.31 15.05 -10.78
N THR A 140 8.32 15.48 -11.54
CA THR A 140 8.98 14.65 -12.55
C THR A 140 9.64 13.43 -11.90
N ALA A 141 10.42 13.63 -10.83
CA ALA A 141 11.05 12.57 -10.06
C ALA A 141 10.02 11.61 -9.43
N PHE A 142 8.91 12.16 -8.91
CA PHE A 142 7.81 11.36 -8.37
C PHE A 142 7.18 10.47 -9.46
N VAL A 143 6.83 11.03 -10.62
CA VAL A 143 6.20 10.28 -11.71
C VAL A 143 7.13 9.19 -12.26
N GLN A 144 8.44 9.45 -12.33
CA GLN A 144 9.45 8.50 -12.82
C GLN A 144 9.77 7.36 -11.83
N SER A 145 9.64 7.60 -10.52
CA SER A 145 9.93 6.61 -9.48
C SER A 145 8.72 5.74 -9.09
N THR A 146 7.52 6.12 -9.52
CA THR A 146 6.27 5.45 -9.18
C THR A 146 5.68 4.44 -10.19
N PRO A 147 6.25 4.15 -11.38
CA PRO A 147 5.68 3.15 -12.29
C PRO A 147 5.35 1.79 -11.66
N PRO A 148 6.21 1.18 -10.79
CA PRO A 148 5.88 -0.09 -10.15
C PRO A 148 4.53 -0.05 -9.39
N TYR A 149 4.24 1.05 -8.71
CA TYR A 149 2.98 1.24 -7.98
C TYR A 149 1.80 1.42 -8.93
N VAL A 150 1.98 2.19 -10.01
CA VAL A 150 0.95 2.40 -11.05
C VAL A 150 0.55 1.07 -11.69
N TYR A 151 1.53 0.23 -12.05
CA TYR A 151 1.27 -1.10 -12.60
C TYR A 151 0.61 -2.02 -11.56
N ALA A 152 1.01 -1.97 -10.29
CA ALA A 152 0.37 -2.74 -9.24
C ALA A 152 -1.10 -2.35 -9.05
N VAL A 153 -1.42 -1.05 -9.05
CA VAL A 153 -2.81 -0.55 -8.94
C VAL A 153 -3.61 -0.92 -10.19
N MET A 154 -3.04 -0.77 -11.39
CA MET A 154 -3.66 -1.21 -12.65
C MET A 154 -4.03 -2.69 -12.60
N LEU A 155 -3.07 -3.55 -12.26
CA LEU A 155 -3.28 -5.00 -12.19
C LEU A 155 -4.28 -5.36 -11.09
N GLY A 156 -4.17 -4.76 -9.91
CA GLY A 156 -5.09 -4.97 -8.79
C GLY A 156 -6.52 -4.58 -9.13
N GLY A 157 -6.72 -3.39 -9.71
CA GLY A 157 -8.04 -2.92 -10.15
C GLY A 157 -8.63 -3.78 -11.26
N TRP A 158 -7.82 -4.18 -12.24
CA TRP A 158 -8.25 -5.08 -13.31
C TRP A 158 -8.64 -6.46 -12.78
N LEU A 159 -7.83 -7.07 -11.89
CA LEU A 159 -8.11 -8.37 -11.28
C LEU A 159 -9.35 -8.34 -10.38
N ALA A 160 -9.56 -7.25 -9.63
CA ALA A 160 -10.75 -7.07 -8.80
C ALA A 160 -12.02 -6.92 -9.65
N GLY A 161 -11.92 -6.26 -10.80
CA GLY A 161 -13.05 -6.06 -11.71
C GLY A 161 -13.37 -7.29 -12.57
N SER A 162 -12.37 -8.12 -12.92
CA SER A 162 -12.47 -9.16 -13.95
C SER A 162 -13.39 -10.35 -13.61
N GLY A 163 -13.98 -10.37 -12.41
CA GLY A 163 -14.81 -11.49 -11.94
C GLY A 163 -13.99 -12.70 -11.46
N VAL A 164 -12.66 -12.60 -11.52
CA VAL A 164 -11.73 -13.54 -10.86
C VAL A 164 -11.84 -13.43 -9.34
N PHE A 165 -12.26 -12.28 -8.83
CA PHE A 165 -12.70 -12.08 -7.45
C PHE A 165 -14.05 -11.37 -7.55
N PRO A 166 -15.19 -12.03 -7.31
CA PRO A 166 -16.45 -11.30 -7.35
C PRO A 166 -16.39 -10.25 -6.25
N LEU A 167 -16.71 -8.99 -6.57
CA LEU A 167 -17.22 -7.99 -5.63
C LEU A 167 -18.75 -7.83 -5.78
N SER A 168 -19.33 -8.43 -6.82
CA SER A 168 -20.71 -8.21 -7.26
C SER A 168 -21.73 -9.26 -6.79
N ASP A 169 -21.30 -10.43 -6.34
CA ASP A 169 -22.22 -11.47 -5.82
C ASP A 169 -22.59 -11.26 -4.33
N PHE A 170 -22.08 -10.19 -3.71
CA PHE A 170 -22.28 -9.93 -2.27
C PHE A 170 -23.57 -9.17 -1.94
N ALA A 171 -24.28 -8.68 -2.96
CA ALA A 171 -25.52 -7.94 -2.78
C ALA A 171 -26.75 -8.85 -2.60
N HIS A 172 -26.71 -10.11 -3.06
CA HIS A 172 -27.89 -11.01 -3.07
C HIS A 172 -28.02 -11.92 -1.85
N TRP A 173 -27.09 -11.83 -0.89
CA TRP A 173 -27.08 -12.68 0.31
C TRP A 173 -27.51 -11.95 1.59
N GLN A 174 -28.17 -10.79 1.46
CA GLN A 174 -28.63 -9.98 2.60
C GLN A 174 -30.02 -10.36 3.15
N SER A 175 -30.81 -11.20 2.47
CA SER A 175 -32.22 -11.36 2.85
C SER A 175 -32.61 -12.66 3.56
N GLU A 176 -31.83 -13.74 3.50
CA GLU A 176 -32.28 -15.02 4.09
C GLU A 176 -31.48 -15.45 5.33
N ASP A 177 -30.19 -15.10 5.44
CA ASP A 177 -29.33 -15.64 6.50
C ASP A 177 -29.06 -14.68 7.67
N VAL A 178 -29.39 -13.38 7.52
CA VAL A 178 -29.23 -12.41 8.61
C VAL A 178 -30.27 -12.63 9.72
N GLU A 179 -31.44 -13.18 9.40
CA GLU A 179 -32.45 -13.57 10.40
C GLU A 179 -32.10 -14.90 11.08
N ALA A 180 -31.40 -15.82 10.41
CA ALA A 180 -30.92 -17.08 11.00
C ALA A 180 -29.64 -16.90 11.84
N ALA A 181 -28.85 -15.84 11.61
CA ALA A 181 -27.62 -15.55 12.35
C ALA A 181 -27.85 -15.01 13.78
N GLY A 182 -29.08 -14.64 14.13
CA GLY A 182 -29.45 -14.21 15.48
C GLY A 182 -29.29 -15.29 16.55
N ASP A 183 -29.28 -16.57 16.17
CA ASP A 183 -29.34 -17.71 17.11
C ASP A 183 -28.10 -18.63 17.08
N SER A 184 -27.14 -18.41 16.17
CA SER A 184 -25.97 -19.30 15.98
C SER A 184 -24.62 -18.72 16.44
N ALA A 185 -24.64 -17.80 17.40
CA ALA A 185 -23.47 -17.10 17.96
C ALA A 185 -22.44 -17.98 18.73
N ARG A 186 -22.43 -19.31 18.55
CA ARG A 186 -21.54 -20.24 19.27
C ARG A 186 -20.99 -21.41 18.44
N VAL A 187 -20.88 -21.29 17.12
CA VAL A 187 -20.07 -22.27 16.38
C VAL A 187 -18.61 -21.80 16.41
N HIS A 188 -17.77 -22.52 17.17
CA HIS A 188 -16.31 -22.39 17.12
C HIS A 188 -15.85 -22.50 15.66
N ASP A 189 -15.59 -21.37 15.01
CA ASP A 189 -15.12 -21.36 13.64
C ASP A 189 -13.66 -21.83 13.64
N HIS A 190 -13.45 -23.14 13.40
CA HIS A 190 -12.14 -23.76 13.18
C HIS A 190 -11.24 -22.92 12.24
N ARG A 191 -11.81 -22.08 11.38
CA ARG A 191 -11.10 -21.21 10.44
C ARG A 191 -10.57 -19.91 11.09
N LEU A 192 -11.20 -19.42 12.16
CA LEU A 192 -10.62 -18.38 13.00
C LEU A 192 -9.34 -18.90 13.68
N TRP A 193 -9.37 -20.17 14.13
CA TRP A 193 -8.19 -20.86 14.64
C TRP A 193 -7.13 -21.10 13.56
N LEU A 194 -7.52 -21.32 12.29
CA LEU A 194 -6.56 -21.37 11.19
C LEU A 194 -5.83 -20.03 11.00
N VAL A 195 -6.55 -18.90 10.97
CA VAL A 195 -5.90 -17.59 10.81
C VAL A 195 -5.07 -17.23 12.04
N ALA A 196 -5.57 -17.50 13.24
CA ALA A 196 -4.79 -17.35 14.46
C ALA A 196 -3.54 -18.24 14.43
N GLY A 197 -3.65 -19.47 13.93
CA GLY A 197 -2.54 -20.40 13.73
C GLY A 197 -1.54 -19.91 12.68
N MET A 198 -2.00 -19.33 11.58
CA MET A 198 -1.14 -18.73 10.55
C MET A 198 -0.41 -17.50 11.09
N ALA A 199 -1.11 -16.61 11.79
CA ALA A 199 -0.53 -15.44 12.44
C ALA A 199 0.48 -15.85 13.52
N LEU A 200 0.16 -16.85 14.34
CA LEU A 200 1.07 -17.39 15.35
C LEU A 200 2.30 -18.03 14.71
N CYS A 201 2.12 -18.85 13.67
CA CYS A 201 3.23 -19.46 12.94
C CYS A 201 4.14 -18.40 12.34
N TRP A 202 3.56 -17.38 11.69
CA TRP A 202 4.29 -16.25 11.14
C TRP A 202 5.07 -15.52 12.23
N ALA A 203 4.43 -15.13 13.34
CA ALA A 203 5.09 -14.45 14.45
C ALA A 203 6.23 -15.28 15.03
N VAL A 204 6.03 -16.58 15.25
CA VAL A 204 7.09 -17.48 15.74
C VAL A 204 8.27 -17.56 14.77
N VAL A 205 8.02 -17.70 13.47
CA VAL A 205 9.07 -17.78 12.45
C VAL A 205 9.87 -16.48 12.39
N PHE A 206 9.18 -15.34 12.29
CA PHE A 206 9.82 -14.03 12.15
C PHE A 206 10.56 -13.60 13.42
N THR A 207 9.96 -13.80 14.59
CA THR A 207 10.65 -13.60 15.88
C THR A 207 11.88 -14.51 15.99
N ALA A 208 11.78 -15.80 15.61
CA ALA A 208 12.94 -16.68 15.64
C ALA A 208 14.04 -16.18 14.69
N MET A 209 13.70 -15.71 13.50
CA MET A 209 14.67 -15.14 12.56
C MET A 209 15.36 -13.89 13.13
N ASN A 210 14.58 -12.93 13.67
CA ASN A 210 15.12 -11.72 14.32
C ASN A 210 16.06 -12.07 15.48
N TRP A 211 15.66 -13.00 16.35
CA TRP A 211 16.48 -13.45 17.47
C TRP A 211 17.77 -14.15 17.01
N GLN A 212 17.75 -14.88 15.89
CA GLN A 212 18.97 -15.46 15.32
C GLN A 212 19.88 -14.39 14.73
N LEU A 213 19.34 -13.32 14.11
CA LEU A 213 20.13 -12.18 13.68
C LEU A 213 20.80 -11.50 14.88
N TYR A 214 20.06 -11.29 15.97
CA TYR A 214 20.60 -10.72 17.21
C TYR A 214 21.71 -11.60 17.80
N ARG A 215 21.44 -12.89 18.00
CA ARG A 215 22.40 -13.85 18.58
C ARG A 215 23.64 -14.08 17.71
N SER A 216 23.51 -13.90 16.39
CA SER A 216 24.63 -14.00 15.45
C SER A 216 25.38 -12.67 15.24
N LEU A 217 25.05 -11.63 16.00
CA LEU A 217 25.65 -10.28 15.91
C LEU A 217 25.51 -9.68 14.51
N ARG A 218 24.40 -9.97 13.84
CA ARG A 218 24.05 -9.45 12.50
C ARG A 218 23.06 -8.29 12.54
N VAL A 219 22.61 -7.90 13.73
CA VAL A 219 21.80 -6.69 13.90
C VAL A 219 22.73 -5.48 13.81
N PRO A 220 22.50 -4.56 12.87
CA PRO A 220 23.27 -3.33 12.79
C PRO A 220 23.10 -2.54 14.07
N HIS A 221 24.17 -1.88 14.52
CA HIS A 221 24.16 -1.04 15.71
C HIS A 221 23.17 0.15 15.63
N GLY A 222 22.72 0.53 14.42
CA GLY A 222 21.77 1.60 14.17
C GLY A 222 20.35 1.33 14.69
N ASP A 223 19.33 1.96 14.09
CA ASP A 223 17.94 2.15 14.58
C ASP A 223 17.33 1.06 15.49
N SER A 224 17.66 -0.22 15.32
CA SER A 224 17.07 -1.33 16.11
C SER A 224 17.32 -1.21 17.61
N ALA A 225 18.58 -1.09 18.04
CA ALA A 225 18.95 -1.07 19.47
C ALA A 225 18.67 0.30 20.12
N MET A 226 18.57 1.36 19.32
CA MET A 226 18.28 2.71 19.76
C MET A 226 16.94 2.83 20.48
N TYR A 227 15.92 2.11 20.01
CA TYR A 227 14.59 2.19 20.64
C TYR A 227 14.53 1.50 22.00
N GLU A 228 15.37 0.49 22.26
CA GLU A 228 15.53 -0.06 23.61
C GLU A 228 16.14 0.99 24.54
N GLU A 229 17.15 1.73 24.06
CA GLU A 229 17.74 2.86 24.80
C GLU A 229 16.68 3.89 25.19
N HIS A 230 15.73 4.21 24.29
CA HIS A 230 14.65 5.13 24.61
C HIS A 230 13.78 4.63 25.77
N LEU A 231 13.41 3.35 25.79
CA LEU A 231 12.63 2.77 26.89
C LEU A 231 13.38 2.88 28.20
N TRP A 232 14.66 2.46 28.20
CA TRP A 232 15.52 2.56 29.36
C TRP A 232 15.69 4.02 29.84
N ASN A 233 15.88 4.97 28.92
CA ASN A 233 16.00 6.39 29.25
C ASN A 233 14.70 6.93 29.86
N PHE A 234 13.53 6.53 29.37
CA PHE A 234 12.25 6.91 29.97
C PHE A 234 12.07 6.37 31.39
N GLU A 235 12.41 5.11 31.61
CA GLU A 235 12.36 4.47 32.92
C GLU A 235 13.26 5.17 33.96
N HIS A 236 14.38 5.74 33.50
CA HIS A 236 15.35 6.44 34.36
C HIS A 236 15.18 7.98 34.35
N GLY A 237 14.06 8.50 33.83
CA GLY A 237 13.76 9.94 33.86
C GLY A 237 14.60 10.81 32.93
N LYS A 238 15.21 10.21 31.90
CA LYS A 238 16.06 10.87 30.89
C LYS A 238 15.30 11.29 29.62
N GLY A 239 14.08 10.81 29.43
CA GLY A 239 13.22 11.15 28.29
C GLY A 239 13.75 10.60 26.95
N PHE A 240 13.52 11.32 25.84
CA PHE A 240 13.94 10.94 24.47
C PHE A 240 15.41 11.23 24.16
N ARG A 241 16.31 11.13 25.14
CA ARG A 241 17.74 11.17 24.84
C ARG A 241 18.09 9.92 24.03
N SER A 242 18.96 10.09 23.04
CA SER A 242 19.48 9.04 22.17
C SER A 242 20.99 9.23 22.11
N TYR A 243 21.74 8.14 22.14
CA TYR A 243 23.19 8.18 21.94
C TYR A 243 23.56 8.43 20.47
N LEU A 244 22.73 7.93 19.53
CA LEU A 244 22.99 8.01 18.10
C LEU A 244 22.59 9.36 17.48
N ASP A 245 21.56 10.01 18.03
CA ASP A 245 21.08 11.29 17.54
C ASP A 245 21.61 12.42 18.42
N GLN A 246 22.14 13.48 17.81
CA GLN A 246 22.58 14.64 18.58
C GLN A 246 21.35 15.35 19.20
N GLY A 247 21.17 15.20 20.51
CA GLY A 247 20.11 15.85 21.28
C GLY A 247 18.96 14.92 21.65
N LEU A 248 17.74 15.31 21.28
CA LEU A 248 16.52 14.53 21.54
C LEU A 248 16.08 13.84 20.25
N PHE A 249 15.73 12.56 20.32
CA PHE A 249 15.24 11.78 19.16
C PHE A 249 14.01 12.40 18.48
N LEU A 250 13.19 13.16 19.22
CA LEU A 250 12.06 13.92 18.66
C LEU A 250 12.49 15.00 17.64
N GLY A 251 13.77 15.34 17.60
CA GLY A 251 14.39 16.18 16.58
C GLY A 251 14.79 15.42 15.31
N GLU A 252 14.54 14.12 15.23
CA GLU A 252 14.68 13.33 14.00
C GLU A 252 13.30 12.86 13.53
N HIS A 253 12.53 12.22 14.41
CA HIS A 253 11.17 11.78 14.13
C HIS A 253 10.26 11.89 15.35
N ILE A 254 8.99 12.21 15.12
CA ILE A 254 7.96 12.17 16.16
C ILE A 254 7.39 10.75 16.23
N GLN A 255 8.16 9.83 16.82
CA GLN A 255 7.75 8.43 17.04
C GLN A 255 7.75 8.09 18.53
N VAL A 256 6.57 7.81 19.06
CA VAL A 256 6.36 7.61 20.51
C VAL A 256 5.60 6.33 20.83
N ILE A 257 5.11 5.59 19.82
CA ILE A 257 4.30 4.37 20.02
C ILE A 257 5.03 3.31 20.85
N HIS A 258 6.35 3.17 20.69
CA HIS A 258 7.14 2.17 21.41
C HIS A 258 7.17 2.40 22.92
N LEU A 259 6.91 3.61 23.41
CA LEU A 259 6.75 3.86 24.86
C LEU A 259 5.59 3.05 25.48
N GLY A 260 4.62 2.63 24.67
CA GLY A 260 3.58 1.68 25.10
C GLY A 260 4.13 0.31 25.53
N LEU A 261 5.38 -0.01 25.17
CA LEU A 261 6.08 -1.23 25.56
C LEU A 261 6.78 -1.14 26.92
N ILE A 262 6.84 0.04 27.57
CA ILE A 262 7.47 0.22 28.89
C ILE A 262 7.00 -0.84 29.91
N PRO A 263 5.69 -1.14 30.07
CA PRO A 263 5.25 -2.15 31.04
C PRO A 263 5.83 -3.54 30.78
N LEU A 264 6.07 -3.90 29.51
CA LEU A 264 6.68 -5.17 29.12
C LEU A 264 8.20 -5.12 29.31
N HIS A 265 8.83 -3.97 29.05
CA HIS A 265 10.26 -3.76 29.20
C HIS A 265 10.70 -3.83 30.66
N LEU A 266 9.88 -3.33 31.59
CA LEU A 266 10.08 -3.51 33.03
C LEU A 266 10.13 -4.99 33.47
N LEU A 267 9.43 -5.88 32.76
CA LEU A 267 9.42 -7.32 33.03
C LEU A 267 10.55 -8.05 32.30
N TRP A 268 10.85 -7.61 31.08
CA TRP A 268 11.86 -8.19 30.21
C TRP A 268 12.60 -7.07 29.46
N PRO A 269 13.65 -6.49 30.07
CA PRO A 269 14.42 -5.38 29.49
C PRO A 269 15.37 -5.92 28.42
N SER A 270 14.84 -6.10 27.22
CA SER A 270 15.58 -6.69 26.11
C SER A 270 15.03 -6.26 24.76
N GLN A 271 15.94 -5.96 23.82
CA GLN A 271 15.65 -5.86 22.38
C GLN A 271 14.80 -7.03 21.86
N LEU A 272 15.06 -8.26 22.32
CA LEU A 272 14.34 -9.46 21.88
C LEU A 272 12.84 -9.41 22.21
N MET A 273 12.48 -8.74 23.31
CA MET A 273 11.08 -8.51 23.68
C MET A 273 10.40 -7.57 22.69
N MET A 274 11.11 -6.52 22.28
CA MET A 274 10.61 -5.52 21.34
C MET A 274 10.41 -6.14 19.96
N GLU A 275 11.37 -6.93 19.48
CA GLU A 275 11.28 -7.71 18.23
C GLU A 275 10.08 -8.66 18.25
N LEU A 276 9.84 -9.37 19.37
CA LEU A 276 8.65 -10.21 19.53
C LEU A 276 7.35 -9.39 19.42
N CYS A 277 7.29 -8.24 20.09
CA CYS A 277 6.10 -7.38 20.05
C CYS A 277 5.81 -6.86 18.65
N GLU A 278 6.84 -6.49 17.89
CA GLU A 278 6.74 -6.06 16.50
C GLU A 278 6.19 -7.18 15.61
N SER A 279 6.80 -8.37 15.63
CA SER A 279 6.34 -9.51 14.82
C SER A 279 4.91 -9.92 15.17
N VAL A 280 4.55 -9.92 16.46
CA VAL A 280 3.18 -10.19 16.88
C VAL A 280 2.23 -9.11 16.36
N ALA A 281 2.57 -7.83 16.46
CA ALA A 281 1.72 -6.75 15.97
C ALA A 281 1.49 -6.81 14.45
N LEU A 282 2.54 -7.10 13.68
CA LEU A 282 2.43 -7.31 12.24
C LEU A 282 1.53 -8.50 11.92
N ALA A 283 1.70 -9.63 12.60
CA ALA A 283 0.84 -10.80 12.42
C ALA A 283 -0.65 -10.49 12.70
N LEU A 284 -0.93 -9.67 13.73
CA LEU A 284 -2.28 -9.22 14.08
C LEU A 284 -2.93 -8.33 12.99
N GLY A 285 -2.15 -7.78 12.05
CA GLY A 285 -2.66 -7.08 10.87
C GLY A 285 -3.49 -7.97 9.93
N ALA A 286 -3.34 -9.29 9.99
CA ALA A 286 -4.16 -10.22 9.21
C ALA A 286 -5.65 -10.21 9.64
N ILE A 287 -5.92 -9.87 10.91
CA ILE A 287 -7.27 -9.88 11.48
C ILE A 287 -8.19 -8.84 10.83
N PRO A 288 -7.86 -7.53 10.79
CA PRO A 288 -8.72 -6.53 10.15
C PRO A 288 -8.90 -6.82 8.65
N ILE A 289 -7.89 -7.37 7.96
CA ILE A 289 -8.02 -7.79 6.56
C ILE A 289 -9.06 -8.89 6.41
N MET A 290 -9.00 -9.92 7.24
CA MET A 290 -10.01 -10.98 7.24
C MET A 290 -11.40 -10.43 7.56
N GLN A 291 -11.54 -9.52 8.53
CA GLN A 291 -12.83 -8.92 8.88
C GLN A 291 -13.40 -8.08 7.74
N MET A 292 -12.59 -7.24 7.09
CA MET A 292 -12.98 -6.48 5.90
C MET A 292 -13.39 -7.43 4.77
N ALA A 293 -12.57 -8.45 4.49
CA ALA A 293 -12.86 -9.45 3.46
C ALA A 293 -14.13 -10.25 3.76
N LEU A 294 -14.42 -10.61 5.01
CA LEU A 294 -15.68 -11.27 5.37
C LEU A 294 -16.88 -10.35 5.13
N ARG A 295 -16.80 -9.07 5.49
CA ARG A 295 -17.89 -8.11 5.29
C ARG A 295 -18.17 -7.84 3.82
N HIS A 296 -17.12 -7.62 3.04
CA HIS A 296 -17.27 -7.33 1.63
C HIS A 296 -17.57 -8.59 0.85
N ALA A 297 -16.85 -9.67 1.10
CA ALA A 297 -16.90 -10.87 0.28
C ALA A 297 -17.80 -11.99 0.77
N GLN A 298 -18.35 -11.92 2.00
CA GLN A 298 -19.25 -12.96 2.54
C GLN A 298 -18.75 -14.42 2.37
N ASP A 299 -17.45 -14.60 2.07
CA ASP A 299 -16.79 -15.85 1.77
C ASP A 299 -15.62 -15.99 2.73
N ARG A 300 -15.79 -16.94 3.65
CA ARG A 300 -14.78 -17.25 4.66
C ARG A 300 -13.48 -17.70 4.02
N ARG A 301 -13.51 -18.37 2.85
CA ARG A 301 -12.31 -18.82 2.15
C ARG A 301 -11.51 -17.66 1.60
N ALA A 302 -12.16 -16.77 0.86
CA ALA A 302 -11.53 -15.54 0.39
C ALA A 302 -10.93 -14.74 1.55
N ALA A 303 -11.62 -14.65 2.69
CA ALA A 303 -11.15 -13.89 3.83
C ALA A 303 -9.85 -14.43 4.47
N TRP A 304 -9.75 -15.74 4.72
CA TRP A 304 -8.51 -16.29 5.29
C TRP A 304 -7.38 -16.35 4.26
N LEU A 305 -7.70 -16.55 2.96
CA LEU A 305 -6.71 -16.46 1.88
C LEU A 305 -6.11 -15.06 1.78
N LEU A 306 -6.92 -14.00 1.92
CA LEU A 306 -6.44 -12.61 1.95
C LEU A 306 -5.63 -12.31 3.20
N GLY A 307 -6.04 -12.80 4.37
CA GLY A 307 -5.22 -12.72 5.58
C GLY A 307 -3.88 -13.44 5.42
N GLY A 308 -3.87 -14.62 4.81
CA GLY A 308 -2.66 -15.37 4.48
C GLY A 308 -1.78 -14.67 3.45
N ALA A 309 -2.39 -14.07 2.42
CA ALA A 309 -1.67 -13.30 1.41
C ALA A 309 -0.97 -12.08 2.04
N TYR A 310 -1.61 -11.41 3.00
CA TYR A 310 -0.97 -10.35 3.78
C TYR A 310 0.23 -10.85 4.58
N LEU A 311 0.10 -11.99 5.27
CA LEU A 311 1.20 -12.57 6.03
C LEU A 311 2.36 -12.96 5.11
N LEU A 312 2.09 -13.51 3.94
CA LEU A 312 3.10 -13.90 2.94
C LEU A 312 3.58 -12.74 2.06
N TRP A 313 2.99 -11.56 2.20
CA TRP A 313 3.31 -10.41 1.38
C TRP A 313 4.72 -9.92 1.71
N PHE A 314 5.55 -9.75 0.67
CA PHE A 314 6.93 -9.32 0.81
C PHE A 314 7.06 -8.01 1.60
N GLY A 315 6.12 -7.07 1.44
CA GLY A 315 6.12 -5.82 2.19
C GLY A 315 6.00 -6.03 3.71
N THR A 316 5.21 -7.02 4.16
CA THR A 316 5.09 -7.38 5.58
C THR A 316 6.39 -7.98 6.11
N HIS A 317 7.01 -8.89 5.34
CA HIS A 317 8.30 -9.48 5.69
C HIS A 317 9.42 -8.43 5.73
N TYR A 318 9.39 -7.51 4.76
CA TYR A 318 10.32 -6.40 4.68
C TYR A 318 10.18 -5.46 5.87
N LEU A 319 8.95 -5.17 6.30
CA LEU A 319 8.73 -4.30 7.45
C LEU A 319 9.34 -4.86 8.75
N ASP A 320 9.24 -6.18 8.96
CA ASP A 320 9.76 -6.89 10.14
C ASP A 320 11.30 -7.07 10.11
N ILE A 321 11.84 -7.63 9.02
CA ILE A 321 13.27 -8.03 8.97
C ILE A 321 14.15 -7.03 8.19
N ALA A 322 13.57 -6.10 7.41
CA ALA A 322 14.34 -5.34 6.42
C ALA A 322 14.00 -3.84 6.27
N ILE A 323 14.86 -3.01 6.84
CA ILE A 323 15.76 -2.14 6.05
C ILE A 323 17.14 -2.42 6.61
N ASP A 324 18.10 -2.89 5.80
CA ASP A 324 19.49 -3.14 6.25
C ASP A 324 19.63 -4.07 7.48
N LEU A 325 18.76 -5.08 7.64
CA LEU A 325 18.71 -5.97 8.82
C LEU A 325 18.34 -5.26 10.13
N LYS A 326 17.65 -4.12 10.07
CA LYS A 326 17.04 -3.49 11.25
C LYS A 326 15.83 -4.29 11.73
N THR A 327 15.93 -4.89 12.92
CA THR A 327 15.01 -5.90 13.46
C THR A 327 13.88 -5.35 14.34
N PHE A 328 13.94 -4.08 14.74
CA PHE A 328 12.84 -3.40 15.41
C PHE A 328 12.76 -1.93 14.99
N ARG A 329 11.56 -1.48 14.60
CA ARG A 329 11.26 -0.07 14.33
C ARG A 329 9.81 0.25 14.71
N PRO A 330 9.57 1.32 15.50
CA PRO A 330 8.22 1.71 15.91
C PRO A 330 7.25 1.99 14.74
N ILE A 331 7.78 2.39 13.58
CA ILE A 331 6.98 2.55 12.36
C ILE A 331 6.24 1.26 11.98
N ALA A 332 6.79 0.07 12.26
CA ALA A 332 6.20 -1.21 11.90
C ALA A 332 4.79 -1.41 12.50
N PHE A 333 4.54 -0.91 13.71
CA PHE A 333 3.21 -0.94 14.34
C PHE A 333 2.16 -0.15 13.56
N GLY A 334 2.56 0.84 12.76
CA GLY A 334 1.65 1.69 12.03
C GLY A 334 0.89 0.96 10.92
N ALA A 335 1.50 -0.05 10.27
CA ALA A 335 0.83 -0.84 9.25
C ALA A 335 -0.41 -1.61 9.77
N PRO A 336 -0.32 -2.45 10.81
CA PRO A 336 -1.49 -3.14 11.36
C PRO A 336 -2.49 -2.17 12.01
N LEU A 337 -2.02 -1.11 12.67
CA LEU A 337 -2.91 -0.08 13.23
C LEU A 337 -3.70 0.65 12.15
N MET A 338 -3.08 0.92 10.98
CA MET A 338 -3.75 1.52 9.83
C MET A 338 -4.82 0.59 9.25
N LEU A 339 -4.57 -0.72 9.20
CA LEU A 339 -5.58 -1.70 8.77
C LEU A 339 -6.78 -1.73 9.72
N TRP A 340 -6.53 -1.70 11.03
CA TRP A 340 -7.60 -1.57 12.03
C TRP A 340 -8.33 -0.24 11.95
N TRP A 341 -7.61 0.84 11.64
CA TRP A 341 -8.19 2.17 11.46
C TRP A 341 -9.15 2.19 10.26
N LEU A 342 -8.73 1.63 9.12
CA LEU A 342 -9.58 1.46 7.93
C LEU A 342 -10.80 0.60 8.25
N ASP A 343 -10.61 -0.53 8.93
CA ASP A 343 -11.70 -1.40 9.38
C ASP A 343 -12.74 -0.65 10.23
N ALA A 344 -12.28 0.17 11.20
CA ALA A 344 -13.16 0.98 12.04
C ALA A 344 -13.85 2.11 11.25
N LEU A 345 -13.14 2.69 10.28
CA LEU A 345 -13.64 3.76 9.41
C LEU A 345 -14.76 3.25 8.49
N GLU A 346 -14.58 2.08 7.87
CA GLU A 346 -15.61 1.42 7.05
C GLU A 346 -16.90 1.15 7.84
N GLN A 347 -16.76 0.72 9.09
CA GLN A 347 -17.87 0.46 10.01
C GLN A 347 -18.49 1.74 10.60
N ALA A 348 -18.06 2.93 10.19
CA ALA A 348 -18.48 4.22 10.75
C ALA A 348 -18.29 4.32 12.28
N LYS A 349 -17.32 3.58 12.85
CA LYS A 349 -16.97 3.64 14.27
C LYS A 349 -16.03 4.81 14.53
N TRP A 350 -16.54 6.04 14.36
CA TRP A 350 -15.76 7.28 14.33
C TRP A 350 -14.82 7.48 15.53
N LYS A 351 -15.28 7.19 16.75
CA LYS A 351 -14.44 7.29 17.96
C LYS A 351 -13.25 6.32 17.92
N ARG A 352 -13.52 5.06 17.54
CA ARG A 352 -12.48 4.03 17.41
C ARG A 352 -11.49 4.39 16.29
N SER A 353 -12.02 4.88 15.16
CA SER A 353 -11.20 5.37 14.06
C SER A 353 -10.29 6.52 14.49
N LEU A 354 -10.80 7.51 15.24
CA LEU A 354 -9.96 8.61 15.74
C LEU A 354 -8.84 8.11 16.66
N VAL A 355 -9.14 7.21 17.61
CA VAL A 355 -8.11 6.65 18.50
C VAL A 355 -7.05 5.89 17.71
N LEU A 356 -7.45 5.04 16.76
CA LEU A 356 -6.52 4.28 15.93
C LEU A 356 -5.67 5.19 15.03
N LEU A 357 -6.26 6.27 14.48
CA LEU A 357 -5.52 7.27 13.72
C LEU A 357 -4.44 7.94 14.58
N LEU A 358 -4.77 8.33 15.81
CA LEU A 358 -3.79 8.91 16.72
C LEU A 358 -2.66 7.93 17.05
N LEU A 359 -2.97 6.64 17.21
CA LEU A 359 -1.95 5.60 17.40
C LEU A 359 -1.08 5.43 16.14
N VAL A 360 -1.67 5.45 14.93
CA VAL A 360 -0.93 5.43 13.67
C VAL A 360 0.03 6.62 13.58
N LEU A 361 -0.42 7.82 13.93
CA LEU A 361 0.44 9.02 13.92
C LEU A 361 1.51 8.98 15.02
N ALA A 362 1.27 8.28 16.13
CA ALA A 362 2.27 8.03 17.17
C ALA A 362 3.37 7.05 16.71
N CYS A 363 3.11 6.24 15.67
CA CYS A 363 4.12 5.37 15.07
C CYS A 363 5.15 6.17 14.27
N LYS A 364 4.67 7.10 13.43
CA LYS A 364 5.49 8.05 12.69
C LYS A 364 4.63 9.15 12.07
N GLU A 365 5.16 10.36 12.00
CA GLU A 365 4.52 11.50 11.34
C GLU A 365 4.22 11.26 9.84
N ASP A 366 5.07 10.49 9.16
CA ASP A 366 4.95 10.17 7.72
C ASP A 366 3.63 9.46 7.39
N TYR A 367 2.99 8.79 8.35
CA TYR A 367 1.69 8.17 8.12
C TYR A 367 0.61 9.19 7.76
N ALA A 368 0.79 10.47 8.08
CA ALA A 368 -0.10 11.54 7.64
C ALA A 368 -0.17 11.63 6.10
N ILE A 369 0.93 11.33 5.39
CA ILE A 369 0.98 11.32 3.92
C ILE A 369 0.04 10.27 3.34
N VAL A 370 -0.03 9.10 3.97
CA VAL A 370 -0.87 7.97 3.49
C VAL A 370 -2.31 8.09 3.95
N THR A 371 -2.54 8.65 5.14
CA THR A 371 -3.88 8.74 5.74
C THR A 371 -4.67 9.98 5.28
N ALA A 372 -4.03 11.12 5.01
CA ALA A 372 -4.72 12.33 4.54
C ALA A 372 -5.53 12.14 3.24
N PRO A 373 -5.01 11.45 2.19
CA PRO A 373 -5.77 11.17 0.97
C PRO A 373 -7.05 10.36 1.20
N VAL A 374 -7.09 9.51 2.23
CA VAL A 374 -8.31 8.76 2.59
C VAL A 374 -9.42 9.73 3.03
N GLY A 375 -9.08 10.83 3.71
CA GLY A 375 -10.03 11.90 4.04
C GLY A 375 -10.65 12.55 2.80
N LEU A 376 -9.82 12.85 1.79
CA LEU A 376 -10.31 13.36 0.50
C LEU A 376 -11.20 12.35 -0.21
N TRP A 377 -10.80 11.08 -0.21
CA TRP A 377 -11.61 10.00 -0.77
C TRP A 377 -12.99 9.89 -0.10
N LEU A 378 -13.06 9.97 1.23
CA LEU A 378 -14.33 9.98 1.97
C LEU A 378 -15.22 11.17 1.57
N ALA A 379 -14.62 12.35 1.35
CA ALA A 379 -15.38 13.52 0.94
C ALA A 379 -15.92 13.40 -0.49
N VAL A 380 -15.12 12.87 -1.42
CA VAL A 380 -15.52 12.63 -2.82
C VAL A 380 -16.58 11.53 -2.91
N GLU A 381 -16.41 10.43 -2.17
CA GLU A 381 -17.36 9.33 -2.12
C GLU A 381 -18.70 9.80 -1.54
N ALA A 382 -18.69 10.58 -0.45
CA ALA A 382 -19.89 11.15 0.11
C ALA A 382 -20.59 12.10 -0.89
N TRP A 383 -19.83 12.95 -1.59
CA TRP A 383 -20.39 13.85 -2.60
C TRP A 383 -21.07 13.11 -3.77
N GLY A 384 -20.47 12.02 -4.25
CA GLY A 384 -21.02 11.21 -5.35
C GLY A 384 -22.18 10.30 -4.95
N ASN A 385 -22.25 9.87 -3.70
CA ASN A 385 -23.24 8.89 -3.23
C ASN A 385 -24.59 9.56 -2.88
N ARG A 386 -25.51 9.52 -3.85
CA ARG A 386 -26.86 10.13 -3.72
C ARG A 386 -27.86 9.30 -2.95
N ASP A 387 -27.54 8.04 -2.65
CA ASP A 387 -28.42 7.12 -1.93
C ASP A 387 -28.43 7.40 -0.42
N ARG A 388 -27.44 8.16 0.10
CA ARG A 388 -27.37 8.57 1.50
C ARG A 388 -28.21 9.80 1.82
N SER A 389 -28.61 9.93 3.09
CA SER A 389 -29.31 11.12 3.57
C SER A 389 -28.46 12.38 3.38
N PRO A 390 -29.09 13.56 3.16
CA PRO A 390 -28.35 14.82 3.01
C PRO A 390 -27.48 15.16 4.21
N GLU A 391 -27.92 14.80 5.43
CA GLU A 391 -27.18 15.04 6.67
C GLU A 391 -25.94 14.15 6.77
N GLU A 392 -26.07 12.85 6.51
CA GLU A 392 -24.94 11.92 6.52
C GLU A 392 -23.90 12.30 5.47
N ARG A 393 -24.35 12.72 4.28
CA ARG A 393 -23.45 13.22 3.24
C ARG A 393 -22.67 14.44 3.71
N ARG A 394 -23.35 15.45 4.29
CA ARG A 394 -22.69 16.65 4.81
C ARG A 394 -21.68 16.31 5.90
N PHE A 395 -22.06 15.43 6.83
CA PHE A 395 -21.16 14.98 7.89
C PHE A 395 -19.92 14.29 7.34
N ARG A 396 -20.08 13.29 6.46
CA ARG A 396 -18.95 12.55 5.86
C ARG A 396 -18.04 13.46 5.03
N MET A 397 -18.63 14.39 4.26
CA MET A 397 -17.86 15.40 3.52
C MET A 397 -17.05 16.29 4.45
N ALA A 398 -17.69 16.87 5.47
CA ALA A 398 -17.02 17.75 6.43
C ALA A 398 -15.93 16.99 7.21
N PHE A 399 -16.22 15.77 7.66
CA PHE A 399 -15.26 14.90 8.32
C PHE A 399 -14.07 14.57 7.41
N GLY A 400 -14.31 14.16 6.17
CA GLY A 400 -13.24 13.82 5.21
C GLY A 400 -12.34 15.01 4.87
N LEU A 401 -12.94 16.19 4.62
CA LEU A 401 -12.18 17.42 4.37
C LEU A 401 -11.39 17.87 5.61
N ALA A 402 -12.00 17.82 6.79
CA ALA A 402 -11.33 18.15 8.04
C ALA A 402 -10.17 17.18 8.31
N HIS A 403 -10.37 15.88 8.10
CA HIS A 403 -9.34 14.85 8.24
C HIS A 403 -8.13 15.14 7.33
N ALA A 404 -8.38 15.38 6.03
CA ALA A 404 -7.31 15.72 5.09
C ALA A 404 -6.56 17.00 5.51
N ALA A 405 -7.30 18.08 5.79
CA ALA A 405 -6.72 19.36 6.16
C ALA A 405 -5.91 19.29 7.46
N LEU A 406 -6.44 18.64 8.50
CA LEU A 406 -5.79 18.51 9.81
C LEU A 406 -4.52 17.66 9.73
N LEU A 407 -4.52 16.58 8.94
CA LEU A 407 -3.34 15.74 8.77
C LEU A 407 -2.25 16.43 7.94
N THR A 408 -2.63 17.18 6.90
CA THR A 408 -1.68 18.01 6.15
C THR A 408 -1.09 19.10 7.04
N LEU A 409 -1.93 19.77 7.86
CA LEU A 409 -1.46 20.76 8.82
C LEU A 409 -0.55 20.13 9.89
N TYR A 410 -0.92 18.98 10.43
CA TYR A 410 -0.11 18.22 11.39
C TYR A 410 1.26 17.91 10.82
N LEU A 411 1.34 17.33 9.62
CA LEU A 411 2.61 17.01 8.98
C LEU A 411 3.44 18.28 8.75
N GLY A 412 2.82 19.36 8.26
CA GLY A 412 3.48 20.65 8.09
C GLY A 412 4.05 21.19 9.40
N LEU A 413 3.28 21.13 10.49
CA LEU A 413 3.72 21.56 11.82
C LEU A 413 4.85 20.68 12.36
N VAL A 414 4.75 19.36 12.22
CA VAL A 414 5.80 18.43 12.66
C VAL A 414 7.11 18.71 11.94
N VAL A 415 7.07 18.76 10.60
CA VAL A 415 8.28 18.88 9.77
C VAL A 415 8.88 20.28 9.84
N LYS A 416 8.07 21.35 9.89
CA LYS A 416 8.56 22.74 9.84
C LYS A 416 8.72 23.39 11.21
N VAL A 417 8.12 22.85 12.26
CA VAL A 417 8.13 23.47 13.60
C VAL A 417 8.64 22.50 14.66
N PHE A 418 7.99 21.36 14.89
CA PHE A 418 8.32 20.52 16.05
C PHE A 418 9.68 19.84 15.93
N ILE A 419 9.98 19.19 14.79
CA ILE A 419 11.29 18.56 14.55
C ILE A 419 12.41 19.61 14.65
N PRO A 420 12.37 20.75 13.92
CA PRO A 420 13.37 21.81 14.08
C PRO A 420 13.48 22.34 15.51
N TRP A 421 12.35 22.52 16.22
CA TRP A 421 12.37 23.00 17.60
C TRP A 421 13.13 22.04 18.54
N PHE A 422 12.91 20.73 18.42
CA PHE A 422 13.64 19.72 19.20
C PHE A 422 15.14 19.64 18.84
N ARG A 423 15.52 20.05 17.63
CA ARG A 423 16.93 20.18 17.18
C ARG A 423 17.58 21.51 17.56
N GLY A 424 16.88 22.44 18.20
CA GLY A 424 17.40 23.79 18.40
C GLY A 424 17.53 24.60 17.11
N TRP A 425 16.65 24.33 16.13
CA TRP A 425 16.57 24.96 14.80
C TRP A 425 17.72 24.62 13.84
N GLU A 426 18.50 23.59 14.14
CA GLU A 426 19.47 23.02 13.20
C GLU A 426 18.78 22.18 12.12
N ASN A 427 19.42 22.03 10.96
CA ASN A 427 18.90 21.21 9.86
C ASN A 427 18.84 19.73 10.26
N VAL A 428 17.79 19.05 9.81
CA VAL A 428 17.59 17.61 10.06
C VAL A 428 18.63 16.79 9.30
N HIS A 429 19.10 15.69 9.90
CA HIS A 429 20.26 14.94 9.38
C HIS A 429 20.03 14.42 7.95
N TYR A 430 18.79 14.08 7.58
CA TYR A 430 18.45 13.66 6.22
C TYR A 430 18.20 14.83 5.25
N ALA A 431 17.73 15.99 5.74
CA ALA A 431 17.54 17.18 4.92
C ALA A 431 18.87 17.69 4.34
N ALA A 432 19.99 17.47 5.06
CA ALA A 432 21.33 17.74 4.56
C ALA A 432 21.67 16.96 3.28
N TYR A 433 21.22 15.70 3.15
CA TYR A 433 21.46 14.90 1.93
C TYR A 433 20.59 15.35 0.74
N PHE A 434 19.49 16.05 1.00
CA PHE A 434 18.55 16.52 -0.02
C PHE A 434 18.58 18.05 -0.21
N GLN A 435 19.58 18.77 0.32
CA GLN A 435 19.70 20.22 0.14
C GLN A 435 19.69 20.67 -1.33
N ALA A 436 20.11 19.79 -2.24
CA ALA A 436 20.07 20.05 -3.68
C ALA A 436 18.65 20.06 -4.28
N LEU A 437 17.63 19.57 -3.56
CA LEU A 437 16.24 19.48 -4.02
C LEU A 437 15.36 20.69 -3.60
N GLY A 438 15.95 21.68 -2.92
CA GLY A 438 15.26 22.91 -2.48
C GLY A 438 14.70 22.82 -1.07
#